data_AF-G3P6B5-F1
#
_entry.id   AF-G3P6B5-F1
#
_cell.length_a   1.000
_cell.length_b   1.000
_cell.length_c   1.000
_cell.angle_alpha   90.00
_cell.angle_beta   90.00
_cell.angle_gamma   90.00
#
_symmetry.space_group_name_H-M   'P 1'
#
loop_
_entity.id
_entity.type
_entity.pdbx_description
1 polymer ?
#
loop_
_entity_poly.entity_id
_entity_poly.type
_entity_poly.pdbx_seq_one_letter_code
_entity_poly.pdbx_strand_id
1 'polypeptide(L)'
;YDTLKVSPGATQSQIKTAYYKQSFVYHPDKNPGDEEANRRFSEISEAYTVLGSISLRRKYDRGLLSGSDVQGAGRPSSKEAAGRPAGPPQQQQQHLHRARRFSQAGGKAMFDFDAFYRAHYGEQLQRERDMKARRQRVQEQQEESLKRWRQGKMMEMTAAMLLAMAGLLI
;
A
#
# COMPACT_ATOMS: atom_id res chain seq x y z
N TYR A 1 -9.70 -9.63 -5.42
CA TYR A 1 -9.29 -9.13 -4.09
C TYR A 1 -8.82 -10.27 -3.19
N ASP A 2 -9.60 -11.35 -3.07
CA ASP A 2 -9.30 -12.47 -2.18
C ASP A 2 -8.03 -13.24 -2.52
N THR A 3 -7.70 -13.39 -3.80
CA THR A 3 -6.45 -14.01 -4.25
C THR A 3 -5.24 -13.29 -3.65
N LEU A 4 -5.21 -11.95 -3.75
CA LEU A 4 -4.15 -11.14 -3.14
C LEU A 4 -4.34 -10.93 -1.62
N LYS A 5 -5.43 -11.41 -1.02
CA LYS A 5 -5.74 -11.25 0.42
C LYS A 5 -5.73 -9.78 0.86
N VAL A 6 -6.30 -8.90 0.03
CA VAL A 6 -6.40 -7.46 0.29
C VAL A 6 -7.86 -6.98 0.25
N SER A 7 -8.17 -5.97 1.04
CA SER A 7 -9.49 -5.32 1.05
C SER A 7 -9.79 -4.63 -0.28
N PRO A 8 -11.06 -4.53 -0.71
CA PRO A 8 -11.47 -3.68 -1.83
C PRO A 8 -11.03 -2.22 -1.70
N GLY A 9 -10.90 -1.72 -0.47
CA GLY A 9 -10.39 -0.37 -0.16
C GLY A 9 -8.86 -0.25 -0.15
N ALA A 10 -8.11 -1.31 -0.51
CA ALA A 10 -6.66 -1.30 -0.42
C ALA A 10 -6.02 -0.27 -1.36
N THR A 11 -4.92 0.34 -0.92
CA THR A 11 -4.14 1.27 -1.75
C THR A 11 -3.32 0.51 -2.80
N GLN A 12 -2.85 1.20 -3.84
CA GLN A 12 -2.01 0.56 -4.87
C GLN A 12 -0.73 -0.03 -4.29
N SER A 13 -0.16 0.64 -3.28
CA SER A 13 1.01 0.16 -2.54
C SER A 13 0.71 -1.15 -1.80
N GLN A 14 -0.45 -1.25 -1.15
CA GLN A 14 -0.87 -2.47 -0.46
C GLN A 14 -1.10 -3.64 -1.41
N ILE A 15 -1.71 -3.40 -2.58
CA ILE A 15 -1.90 -4.42 -3.63
C ILE A 15 -0.54 -4.93 -4.13
N LYS A 16 0.37 -4.00 -4.44
CA LYS A 16 1.72 -4.34 -4.91
C LYS A 16 2.51 -5.11 -3.86
N THR A 17 2.42 -4.70 -2.60
CA THR A 17 2.99 -5.40 -1.46
C THR A 17 2.48 -6.83 -1.37
N ALA A 18 1.16 -7.01 -1.43
CA ALA A 18 0.54 -8.31 -1.28
C ALA A 18 0.91 -9.25 -2.41
N TYR A 19 0.94 -8.75 -3.66
CA TYR A 19 1.45 -9.49 -4.81
C TYR A 19 2.85 -10.03 -4.55
N TYR A 20 3.82 -9.18 -4.22
CA TYR A 20 5.19 -9.65 -4.00
C TYR A 20 5.31 -10.64 -2.84
N LYS A 21 4.61 -10.37 -1.73
CA LYS A 21 4.61 -11.27 -0.57
C LYS A 21 4.13 -12.66 -0.96
N GLN A 22 3.03 -12.75 -1.70
CA GLN A 22 2.49 -14.04 -2.11
C GLN A 22 3.31 -14.71 -3.22
N SER A 23 3.80 -13.94 -4.20
CA SER A 23 4.70 -14.44 -5.25
C SER A 23 5.96 -15.06 -4.67
N PHE A 24 6.50 -14.53 -3.57
CA PHE A 24 7.65 -15.13 -2.88
C PHE A 24 7.30 -16.45 -2.19
N VAL A 25 6.12 -16.53 -1.56
CA VAL A 25 5.65 -17.74 -0.87
C VAL A 25 5.42 -18.87 -1.87
N TYR A 26 4.77 -18.57 -3.00
CA TYR A 26 4.36 -19.57 -3.99
C TYR A 26 5.28 -19.65 -5.21
N HIS A 27 6.48 -19.07 -5.15
CA HIS A 27 7.40 -19.06 -6.30
C HIS A 27 7.78 -20.50 -6.72
N PRO A 28 7.82 -20.84 -8.02
CA PRO A 28 8.15 -22.20 -8.48
C PRO A 28 9.57 -22.63 -8.14
N ASP A 29 10.52 -21.69 -8.06
CA ASP A 29 11.91 -21.99 -7.64
C ASP A 29 12.00 -22.44 -6.17
N LYS A 30 11.11 -21.93 -5.31
CA LYS A 30 11.04 -22.33 -3.90
C LYS A 30 10.20 -23.58 -3.66
N ASN A 31 9.23 -23.83 -4.55
CA ASN A 31 8.28 -24.94 -4.45
C ASN A 31 8.38 -25.80 -5.72
N PRO A 32 9.55 -26.39 -6.02
CA PRO A 32 9.72 -27.20 -7.22
C PRO A 32 8.83 -28.44 -7.16
N GLY A 33 8.05 -28.67 -8.21
CA GLY A 33 7.15 -29.82 -8.32
C GLY A 33 5.84 -29.71 -7.52
N ASP A 34 5.60 -28.59 -6.83
CA ASP A 34 4.31 -28.32 -6.17
C ASP A 34 3.35 -27.66 -7.16
N GLU A 35 2.42 -28.45 -7.68
CA GLU A 35 1.40 -27.99 -8.64
C GLU A 35 0.43 -26.98 -8.02
N GLU A 36 0.09 -27.11 -6.73
CA GLU A 36 -0.81 -26.17 -6.05
C GLU A 36 -0.10 -24.82 -5.87
N ALA A 37 1.18 -24.81 -5.48
CA ALA A 37 1.94 -23.56 -5.41
C ALA A 37 2.03 -22.87 -6.78
N ASN A 38 2.27 -23.63 -7.86
CA ASN A 38 2.32 -23.08 -9.21
C ASN A 38 0.97 -22.52 -9.67
N ARG A 39 -0.13 -23.23 -9.35
CA ARG A 39 -1.49 -22.76 -9.62
C ARG A 39 -1.77 -21.46 -8.86
N ARG A 40 -1.46 -21.41 -7.56
CA ARG A 40 -1.61 -20.19 -6.75
C ARG A 40 -0.80 -19.04 -7.31
N PHE A 41 0.44 -19.28 -7.69
CA PHE A 41 1.31 -18.26 -8.29
C PHE A 41 0.70 -17.67 -9.58
N SER A 42 0.08 -18.52 -10.40
CA SER A 42 -0.62 -18.09 -11.61
C SER A 42 -1.84 -17.22 -11.27
N GLU A 43 -2.68 -17.67 -10.33
CA GLU A 43 -3.85 -16.89 -9.85
C GLU A 43 -3.43 -15.52 -9.27
N ILE A 44 -2.35 -15.48 -8.50
CA ILE A 44 -1.77 -14.26 -7.92
C ILE A 44 -1.33 -13.29 -9.01
N SER A 45 -0.68 -13.80 -10.06
CA SER A 45 -0.20 -13.02 -11.18
C SER A 45 -1.35 -12.40 -11.98
N GLU A 46 -2.38 -13.19 -12.27
CA GLU A 46 -3.60 -12.70 -12.96
C GLU A 46 -4.33 -11.64 -12.14
N ALA A 47 -4.49 -11.87 -10.83
CA ALA A 47 -5.10 -10.89 -9.94
C ALA A 47 -4.32 -9.56 -9.93
N TYR A 48 -3.00 -9.61 -10.00
CA TYR A 48 -2.17 -8.41 -10.07
C TYR A 48 -2.21 -7.73 -11.43
N THR A 49 -2.38 -8.44 -12.55
CA THR A 49 -2.60 -7.81 -13.86
C THR A 49 -3.83 -6.88 -13.81
N VAL A 50 -4.90 -7.30 -13.16
CA VAL A 50 -6.13 -6.51 -13.03
C VAL A 50 -6.00 -5.42 -11.97
N LEU A 51 -5.60 -5.78 -10.75
CA LEU A 51 -5.61 -4.86 -9.60
C LEU A 51 -4.37 -3.95 -9.54
N GLY A 52 -3.30 -4.30 -10.25
CA GLY A 52 -2.04 -3.56 -10.33
C GLY A 52 -2.15 -2.27 -11.16
N SER A 53 -3.03 -2.27 -12.16
CA SER A 53 -3.31 -1.09 -12.97
C SER A 53 -4.52 -0.33 -12.44
N ILE A 54 -4.36 0.99 -12.24
CA ILE A 54 -5.45 1.86 -11.78
C ILE A 54 -6.63 1.83 -12.76
N SER A 55 -6.37 1.78 -14.07
CA SER A 55 -7.43 1.77 -15.09
C SER A 55 -8.20 0.44 -15.08
N LEU A 56 -7.48 -0.68 -15.03
CA LEU A 56 -8.09 -2.02 -15.02
C LEU A 56 -8.83 -2.29 -13.72
N ARG A 57 -8.25 -1.90 -12.58
CA ARG A 57 -8.92 -1.97 -11.28
C ARG A 57 -10.22 -1.18 -11.27
N ARG A 58 -10.22 0.05 -11.80
CA ARG A 58 -11.46 0.85 -11.89
C ARG A 58 -12.53 0.18 -12.75
N LYS A 59 -12.15 -0.46 -13.86
CA LYS A 59 -13.07 -1.22 -14.70
C LYS A 59 -13.59 -2.46 -13.95
N TYR A 60 -12.71 -3.18 -13.28
CA TYR A 60 -13.05 -4.35 -12.45
C TYR A 60 -14.04 -3.98 -11.35
N ASP A 61 -13.76 -2.93 -10.58
CA ASP A 61 -14.60 -2.45 -9.47
C ASP A 61 -16.00 -1.99 -9.94
N ARG A 62 -16.13 -1.59 -11.21
CA ARG A 62 -17.42 -1.18 -11.83
C ARG A 62 -18.12 -2.31 -12.60
N GLY A 63 -17.54 -3.51 -12.67
CA GLY A 63 -18.06 -4.60 -13.50
C GLY A 63 -17.97 -4.34 -15.02
N LEU A 64 -17.12 -3.41 -15.45
CA LEU A 64 -16.92 -3.03 -16.85
C LEU A 64 -15.68 -3.67 -17.49
N LEU A 65 -15.02 -4.58 -16.78
CA LEU A 65 -13.80 -5.22 -17.26
C LEU A 65 -14.14 -6.29 -18.31
N SER A 66 -13.56 -6.17 -19.50
CA SER A 66 -13.66 -7.18 -20.56
C SER A 66 -12.36 -7.95 -20.73
N GLY A 67 -12.42 -9.17 -21.28
CA GLY A 67 -11.24 -9.99 -21.57
C GLY A 67 -10.24 -9.30 -22.52
N SER A 68 -10.71 -8.43 -23.41
CA SER A 68 -9.87 -7.61 -24.29
C SER A 68 -9.00 -6.62 -23.53
N ASP A 69 -9.51 -6.07 -22.42
CA ASP A 69 -8.77 -5.12 -21.58
C ASP A 69 -7.57 -5.79 -20.89
N VAL A 70 -7.71 -7.06 -20.54
CA VAL A 70 -6.67 -7.84 -19.85
C VAL A 70 -5.62 -8.33 -20.86
N GLN A 71 -6.02 -8.70 -22.08
CA GLN A 71 -5.08 -9.12 -23.13
C GLN A 71 -4.17 -7.98 -23.61
N GLY A 72 -4.68 -6.75 -23.68
CA GLY A 72 -3.88 -5.56 -24.01
C GLY A 72 -2.92 -5.13 -22.89
N ALA A 73 -3.09 -5.64 -21.67
CA ALA A 73 -2.30 -5.24 -20.51
C ALA A 73 -0.89 -5.85 -20.46
N GLY A 74 -0.54 -6.73 -21.40
CA GLY A 74 0.75 -7.42 -21.44
C GLY A 74 0.88 -8.42 -20.28
N ARG A 75 0.83 -9.71 -20.59
CA ARG A 75 1.29 -10.73 -19.63
C ARG A 75 2.75 -10.40 -19.26
N PRO A 76 3.13 -10.36 -17.97
CA PRO A 76 4.54 -10.42 -17.62
C PRO A 76 5.04 -11.82 -18.02
N SER A 77 5.47 -11.95 -19.27
CA SER A 77 5.97 -13.19 -19.84
C SER A 77 7.28 -13.54 -19.15
N SER A 78 7.27 -14.61 -18.37
CA SER A 78 8.44 -15.21 -17.75
C SER A 78 9.23 -16.10 -18.73
N LYS A 79 9.45 -15.62 -19.96
CA LYS A 79 10.28 -16.29 -20.96
C LYS A 79 10.89 -15.25 -21.91
N GLU A 80 12.19 -15.42 -22.16
CA GLU A 80 13.15 -14.60 -22.95
C GLU A 80 13.94 -13.59 -22.10
N ALA A 81 15.28 -13.61 -22.01
CA ALA A 81 16.25 -13.99 -23.02
C ALA A 81 17.56 -14.56 -22.42
N ALA A 82 17.88 -15.79 -22.83
CA ALA A 82 19.25 -16.12 -23.23
C ALA A 82 19.53 -15.39 -24.55
N GLY A 83 20.64 -14.66 -24.64
CA GLY A 83 21.10 -14.03 -25.88
C GLY A 83 21.50 -12.55 -25.73
N ARG A 84 22.76 -12.31 -25.34
CA ARG A 84 23.45 -11.01 -25.55
C ARG A 84 23.82 -10.85 -27.03
N PRO A 85 23.93 -9.60 -27.53
CA PRO A 85 25.27 -9.07 -27.78
C PRO A 85 25.48 -7.63 -27.26
N ALA A 86 26.75 -7.23 -27.24
CA ALA A 86 27.32 -6.08 -26.53
C ALA A 86 27.31 -4.77 -27.33
N GLY A 87 27.20 -3.63 -26.61
CA GLY A 87 27.45 -2.26 -27.09
C GLY A 87 28.02 -1.38 -25.96
N PRO A 88 28.80 -0.31 -26.26
CA PRO A 88 29.72 0.34 -25.31
C PRO A 88 29.08 1.39 -24.39
N PRO A 89 29.76 1.80 -23.29
CA PRO A 89 29.11 2.36 -22.11
C PRO A 89 29.32 3.88 -21.97
N GLN A 90 28.26 4.65 -21.74
CA GLN A 90 28.41 6.02 -21.20
C GLN A 90 27.32 6.39 -20.19
N GLN A 91 27.81 6.85 -19.03
CA GLN A 91 27.16 7.71 -18.05
C GLN A 91 25.97 7.15 -17.25
N GLN A 92 26.26 6.30 -16.27
CA GLN A 92 25.37 6.12 -15.11
C GLN A 92 26.16 5.91 -13.80
N GLN A 93 27.11 6.79 -13.52
CA GLN A 93 28.02 6.62 -12.38
C GLN A 93 27.50 7.22 -11.05
N GLN A 94 26.32 7.85 -11.00
CA GLN A 94 25.80 8.42 -9.74
C GLN A 94 24.70 7.61 -9.04
N HIS A 95 24.08 6.61 -9.68
CA HIS A 95 23.05 5.77 -9.03
C HIS A 95 23.50 4.34 -8.69
N LEU A 96 24.74 3.96 -9.00
CA LEU A 96 25.26 2.60 -8.76
C LEU A 96 25.88 2.41 -7.36
N HIS A 97 26.08 3.47 -6.58
CA HIS A 97 26.71 3.36 -5.26
C HIS A 97 25.77 2.92 -4.14
N ARG A 98 24.44 3.00 -4.32
CA ARG A 98 23.48 2.48 -3.32
C ARG A 98 23.23 0.97 -3.48
N ALA A 99 23.30 0.46 -4.71
CA ALA A 99 22.99 -0.95 -5.01
C ALA A 99 24.20 -1.90 -4.93
N ARG A 100 25.44 -1.39 -4.87
CA ARG A 100 26.67 -2.22 -4.80
C ARG A 100 27.06 -2.74 -3.41
N ARG A 101 26.27 -2.47 -2.37
CA ARG A 101 26.45 -3.07 -1.03
C ARG A 101 25.60 -4.34 -0.81
N PHE A 102 25.12 -4.98 -1.88
CA PHE A 102 24.21 -6.12 -1.76
C PHE A 102 24.75 -7.45 -2.34
N SER A 103 25.99 -7.50 -2.84
CA SER A 103 26.54 -8.73 -3.45
C SER A 103 27.83 -9.25 -2.83
N GLN A 104 28.19 -8.80 -1.63
CA GLN A 104 29.42 -9.25 -0.95
C GLN A 104 29.11 -9.97 0.37
N ALA A 105 28.34 -11.05 0.28
CA ALA A 105 28.34 -12.11 1.29
C ALA A 105 27.96 -13.41 0.57
N GLY A 106 28.89 -14.35 0.51
CA GLY A 106 28.72 -15.63 -0.17
C GLY A 106 27.62 -16.48 0.46
N GLY A 107 26.83 -17.11 -0.40
CA GLY A 107 25.70 -18.00 -0.05
C GLY A 107 24.51 -17.64 -0.93
N LYS A 108 23.97 -18.62 -1.69
CA LYS A 108 22.83 -18.53 -2.64
C LYS A 108 22.10 -17.19 -2.57
N ALA A 109 22.15 -16.40 -3.65
CA ALA A 109 21.49 -15.10 -3.75
C ALA A 109 19.96 -15.23 -3.64
N MET A 110 19.45 -15.51 -2.44
CA MET A 110 18.06 -15.30 -2.09
C MET A 110 17.85 -13.80 -2.05
N PHE A 111 16.97 -13.32 -2.92
CA PHE A 111 16.45 -11.97 -2.85
C PHE A 111 15.81 -11.74 -1.47
N ASP A 112 16.45 -10.90 -0.64
CA ASP A 112 15.92 -10.49 0.66
C ASP A 112 14.77 -9.48 0.44
N PHE A 113 13.58 -10.03 0.27
CA PHE A 113 12.35 -9.26 0.04
C PHE A 113 12.05 -8.32 1.21
N ASP A 114 12.32 -8.73 2.44
CA ASP A 114 12.08 -7.92 3.63
C ASP A 114 12.98 -6.68 3.65
N ALA A 115 14.25 -6.83 3.27
CA ALA A 115 15.15 -5.71 3.12
C ALA A 115 14.75 -4.79 1.96
N PHE A 116 14.41 -5.35 0.78
CA PHE A 116 13.93 -4.57 -0.37
C PHE A 116 12.63 -3.82 -0.05
N TYR A 117 11.68 -4.48 0.60
CA TYR A 117 10.39 -3.93 0.98
C TYR A 117 10.53 -2.78 1.97
N ARG A 118 11.34 -2.97 3.03
CA ARG A 118 11.68 -1.90 3.98
C ARG A 118 12.36 -0.73 3.28
N ALA A 119 13.31 -0.99 2.38
CA ALA A 119 14.06 0.04 1.69
C ALA A 119 13.22 0.83 0.67
N HIS A 120 12.25 0.19 0.02
CA HIS A 120 11.51 0.78 -1.09
C HIS A 120 10.13 1.34 -0.70
N TYR A 121 9.45 0.74 0.29
CA TYR A 121 8.11 1.18 0.73
C TYR A 121 8.06 1.62 2.20
N GLY A 122 9.13 1.41 2.97
CA GLY A 122 9.15 1.72 4.41
C GLY A 122 8.85 3.18 4.71
N GLU A 123 9.46 4.10 3.97
CA GLU A 123 9.24 5.54 4.15
C GLU A 123 7.79 5.94 3.82
N GLN A 124 7.21 5.39 2.76
CA GLN A 124 5.84 5.69 2.37
C GLN A 124 4.82 5.20 3.42
N LEU A 125 5.03 4.00 3.97
CA LEU A 125 4.17 3.43 5.02
C LEU A 125 4.28 4.21 6.34
N GLN A 126 5.49 4.65 6.70
CA GLN A 126 5.69 5.51 7.86
C GLN A 126 4.95 6.84 7.68
N ARG A 127 5.10 7.48 6.51
CA ARG A 127 4.36 8.72 6.19
C ARG A 127 2.84 8.52 6.27
N GLU A 128 2.29 7.42 5.77
CA GLU A 128 0.85 7.15 5.84
C GLU A 128 0.36 6.99 7.30
N ARG A 129 1.13 6.27 8.13
CA ARG A 129 0.85 6.12 9.57
C ARG A 129 0.89 7.46 10.29
N ASP A 130 1.91 8.25 10.03
CA ASP A 130 2.10 9.57 10.64
C ASP A 130 0.99 10.53 10.23
N MET A 131 0.59 10.52 8.96
CA MET A 131 -0.53 11.33 8.46
C MET A 131 -1.86 10.94 9.12
N LYS A 132 -2.11 9.63 9.29
CA LYS A 132 -3.31 9.14 9.98
C LYS A 132 -3.31 9.55 11.46
N ALA A 133 -2.19 9.39 12.15
CA ALA A 133 -2.03 9.81 13.53
C ALA A 133 -2.19 11.33 13.70
N ARG A 134 -1.62 12.13 12.79
CA ARG A 134 -1.80 13.58 12.76
C ARG A 134 -3.27 13.97 12.58
N ARG A 135 -3.98 13.34 11.64
CA ARG A 135 -5.41 13.59 11.43
C ARG A 135 -6.24 13.28 12.67
N GLN A 136 -5.95 12.17 13.35
CA GLN A 136 -6.64 11.78 14.59
C GLN A 136 -6.40 12.81 15.71
N ARG A 137 -5.14 13.20 15.93
CA ARG A 137 -4.81 14.22 16.95
C ARG A 137 -5.50 15.56 16.67
N VAL A 138 -5.55 15.99 15.41
CA VAL A 138 -6.25 17.22 15.04
C VAL A 138 -7.75 17.11 15.28
N GLN A 139 -8.37 15.96 14.98
CA GLN A 139 -9.79 15.71 15.28
C GLN A 139 -10.07 15.72 16.78
N GLU A 140 -9.24 15.04 17.58
CA GLU A 140 -9.34 15.04 19.04
C GLU A 140 -9.25 16.47 19.61
N GLN A 141 -8.27 17.25 19.14
CA GLN A 141 -8.13 18.65 19.53
C GLN A 141 -9.36 19.49 19.15
N GLN A 142 -9.92 19.28 17.95
CA GLN A 142 -11.16 19.94 17.54
C GLN A 142 -12.34 19.56 18.45
N GLU A 143 -12.53 18.27 18.75
CA GLU A 143 -13.58 17.83 19.66
C GLU A 143 -13.41 18.39 21.07
N GLU A 144 -12.19 18.40 21.61
CA GLU A 144 -11.88 19.00 22.90
C GLU A 144 -12.16 20.50 22.92
N SER A 145 -11.75 21.22 21.87
CA SER A 145 -12.02 22.64 21.74
C SER A 145 -13.53 22.93 21.70
N LEU A 146 -14.31 22.12 20.98
CA LEU A 146 -15.77 22.23 20.92
C LEU A 146 -16.44 21.91 22.26
N LYS A 147 -15.92 20.93 23.01
CA LYS A 147 -16.40 20.62 24.37
C LYS A 147 -16.15 21.79 25.32
N ARG A 148 -14.94 22.35 25.31
CA ARG A 148 -14.58 23.54 26.10
C ARG A 148 -15.44 24.74 25.76
N TRP A 149 -15.64 25.01 24.47
CA TRP A 149 -16.50 26.09 24.00
C TRP A 149 -17.96 25.90 24.44
N ARG A 150 -18.52 24.68 24.30
CA ARG A 150 -19.86 24.35 24.79
C ARG A 150 -20.01 24.51 26.30
N GLN A 151 -19.03 24.05 27.08
CA GLN A 151 -19.04 24.21 28.53
C GLN A 151 -19.00 25.68 28.94
N GLY A 152 -18.15 26.50 28.30
CA GLY A 152 -18.11 27.94 28.55
C GLY A 152 -19.47 28.60 28.28
N LYS A 153 -20.09 28.30 27.13
CA LYS A 153 -21.43 28.82 26.79
C LYS A 153 -22.52 28.36 27.76
N MET A 154 -22.47 27.10 28.19
CA MET A 154 -23.42 26.56 29.17
C MET A 154 -23.29 27.26 30.54
N MET A 155 -22.07 27.54 30.99
CA MET A 155 -21.82 28.26 32.26
C MET A 155 -22.29 29.72 32.21
N GLU A 156 -22.14 30.41 31.07
CA GLU A 156 -22.70 31.76 30.88
C GLU A 156 -24.23 31.74 30.97
N MET A 157 -24.86 30.78 30.28
CA MET A 157 -26.32 30.64 30.28
C MET A 157 -26.87 30.28 31.66
N THR A 158 -26.19 29.39 32.41
CA THR A 158 -26.61 29.00 33.76
C THR A 158 -26.49 30.16 34.74
N ALA A 159 -25.41 30.95 34.68
CA ALA A 159 -25.25 32.15 35.49
C ALA A 159 -26.33 33.20 35.18
N ALA A 160 -26.62 33.45 33.90
CA ALA A 160 -27.69 34.36 33.48
C ALA A 160 -29.07 33.89 33.97
N MET A 161 -29.35 32.59 33.88
CA MET A 161 -30.60 31.99 34.38
C MET A 161 -30.74 32.14 35.89
N LEU A 162 -29.67 31.91 36.67
CA LEU A 162 -29.67 32.11 38.12
C LEU A 162 -29.92 33.58 38.49
N LEU A 163 -29.32 34.54 37.78
CA LEU A 163 -29.54 35.97 37.98
C LEU A 163 -30.99 36.38 37.65
N ALA A 164 -31.54 35.88 36.54
CA ALA A 164 -32.93 36.14 36.16
C ALA A 164 -33.91 35.59 37.20
N MET A 165 -33.66 34.38 37.72
CA MET A 165 -34.47 33.76 38.78
C MET A 165 -34.39 34.55 40.10
N ALA A 166 -33.21 35.04 40.47
CA ALA A 166 -33.05 35.87 41.67
C ALA A 166 -33.76 37.23 41.55
N GLY A 167 -33.76 37.84 40.36
CA GLY A 167 -34.50 39.07 40.09
C GLY A 167 -36.02 38.91 40.05
N LEU A 168 -36.54 37.68 39.88
CA LEU A 168 -37.97 37.36 39.95
C LEU A 168 -38.48 37.15 41.39
N LEU A 169 -37.57 37.03 42.36
CA LEU A 169 -37.88 36.77 43.78
C LEU A 169 -37.83 38.04 44.66
N ILE A 170 -37.48 39.19 44.09
CA ILE A 170 -37.43 40.51 44.75
C ILE A 170 -38.57 41.36 44.20
#